data_AF-A0A9P4NVI4-F1
#
_entry.id   AF-A0A9P4NVI4-F1
#
_cell.length_a   1.000
_cell.length_b   1.000
_cell.length_c   1.000
_cell.angle_alpha   90.00
_cell.angle_beta   90.00
_cell.angle_gamma   90.00
#
_symmetry.space_group_name_H-M   'P 1'
#
loop_
_entity.id
_entity.type
_entity.pdbx_description
1 polymer ?
#
loop_
_entity_poly.entity_id
_entity_poly.type
_entity_poly.pdbx_seq_one_letter_code
_entity_poly.pdbx_strand_id
1 'polypeptide(L)' 'MLQNFVAAERPEQETTLCSLAFSLVMANNQKAYCPHDMESKLQAGYQDGFAAFEGCRIRNKVLFGVLAEIS' A
#
# COMPACT_ATOMS: atom_id res chain seq x y z
N MET A 1 -35.64 15.53 6.40
CA MET A 1 -34.43 15.10 7.11
C MET A 1 -33.78 14.03 6.22
N LEU A 2 -32.87 14.43 5.33
CA LEU A 2 -32.16 13.49 4.46
C LEU A 2 -30.93 13.02 5.23
N GLN A 3 -30.94 11.76 5.68
CA GLN A 3 -29.76 11.15 6.26
C GLN A 3 -28.76 10.91 5.13
N ASN A 4 -27.71 11.72 5.10
CA ASN A 4 -26.52 11.45 4.31
C ASN A 4 -25.90 10.15 4.83
N PHE A 5 -26.15 9.04 4.14
CA PHE A 5 -25.36 7.83 4.28
C PHE A 5 -23.97 8.11 3.71
N VAL A 6 -23.06 8.61 4.55
CA VAL A 6 -21.64 8.40 4.30
C VAL A 6 -21.44 6.91 4.48
N ALA A 7 -21.35 6.17 3.37
CA ALA A 7 -20.86 4.80 3.43
C ALA A 7 -19.53 4.86 4.19
N ALA A 8 -19.42 4.14 5.31
CA ALA A 8 -18.15 4.06 6.02
C ALA A 8 -17.11 3.58 5.00
N GLU A 9 -16.22 4.48 4.59
CA GLU A 9 -15.15 4.14 3.65
C GLU A 9 -14.33 3.07 4.35
N ARG A 10 -14.41 1.84 3.83
CA ARG A 10 -13.63 0.74 4.40
C ARG A 10 -12.18 1.04 4.07
N PRO A 11 -11.28 1.18 5.07
CA PRO A 11 -9.88 1.54 4.82
C PRO A 11 -9.19 0.60 3.83
N GLU A 12 -9.64 -0.66 3.78
CA GLU A 12 -9.21 -1.70 2.83
C GLU A 12 -9.40 -1.32 1.34
N GLN A 13 -10.41 -0.49 1.07
CA GLN A 13 -10.85 -0.09 -0.27
C GLN A 13 -10.21 1.21 -0.74
N GLU A 14 -9.58 1.95 0.19
CA GLU A 14 -8.77 3.11 -0.13
C GLU A 14 -7.42 2.69 -0.73
N THR A 15 -6.70 3.68 -1.25
CA THR A 15 -5.37 3.49 -1.82
C THR A 15 -4.36 4.45 -1.21
N THR A 16 -3.14 3.99 -1.04
CA THR A 16 -2.00 4.76 -0.54
C THR A 16 -1.04 5.08 -1.68
N LEU A 17 -0.38 6.24 -1.65
CA LEU A 17 0.69 6.57 -2.61
C LEU A 17 1.81 5.53 -2.51
N CYS A 18 2.30 5.03 -3.66
CA CYS A 18 3.29 3.96 -3.68
C CYS A 18 4.59 4.36 -2.95
N SER A 19 4.99 5.64 -3.00
CA SER A 19 6.12 6.19 -2.22
C SER A 19 5.93 6.10 -0.71
N LEU A 20 4.72 6.37 -0.22
CA LEU A 20 4.38 6.24 1.20
C LEU A 20 4.29 4.76 1.60
N ALA A 21 3.67 3.93 0.77
CA ALA A 21 3.60 2.48 0.99
C ALA A 21 5.01 1.86 1.08
N PHE A 22 5.93 2.24 0.19
CA PHE A 22 7.31 1.79 0.21
C PHE A 22 8.02 2.23 1.51
N SER A 23 7.86 3.49 1.90
CA SER A 23 8.44 4.02 3.14
C SER A 23 7.94 3.26 4.38
N LEU A 24 6.63 2.96 4.44
CA LEU A 24 6.02 2.20 5.52
C LEU A 24 6.54 0.77 5.59
N VAL A 25 6.64 0.09 4.45
CA VAL A 25 7.16 -1.28 4.35
C VAL A 25 8.62 -1.34 4.78
N MET A 26 9.46 -0.41 4.32
CA MET A 26 10.87 -0.36 4.70
C MET A 26 11.06 -0.10 6.20
N ALA A 27 10.24 0.77 6.80
CA ALA A 27 10.29 1.07 8.23
C ALA A 27 9.88 -0.12 9.12
N ASN A 28 9.10 -1.07 8.59
CA ASN A 28 8.58 -2.23 9.33
C ASN A 28 9.22 -3.57 8.89
N ASN A 29 10.27 -3.53 8.07
CA ASN A 29 10.92 -4.71 7.51
C ASN A 29 11.83 -5.42 8.54
N GLN A 30 11.23 -6.14 9.49
CA GLN A 30 11.95 -6.86 10.53
C GLN A 30 12.75 -8.06 10.00
N LYS A 31 12.33 -8.60 8.85
CA LYS A 31 12.95 -9.75 8.19
C LYS A 31 14.13 -9.37 7.28
N ALA A 32 14.53 -8.09 7.26
CA ALA A 32 15.68 -7.57 6.53
C ALA A 32 15.69 -7.90 5.03
N TYR A 33 14.51 -7.96 4.39
CA TYR A 33 14.41 -8.06 2.94
C TYR A 33 15.12 -6.88 2.26
N CYS A 34 15.72 -7.10 1.10
CA CYS A 34 16.37 -5.99 0.40
C CYS A 34 15.31 -5.05 -0.22
N PRO A 35 15.66 -3.76 -0.46
CA PRO A 35 14.73 -2.79 -1.06
C PRO A 35 14.13 -3.25 -2.39
N HIS A 36 14.88 -4.01 -3.20
CA HIS A 36 14.40 -4.50 -4.50
C HIS A 36 13.33 -5.58 -4.37
N ASP A 37 13.49 -6.49 -3.40
CA ASP A 37 12.47 -7.51 -3.10
C ASP A 37 11.20 -6.86 -2.57
N MET A 38 11.34 -5.80 -1.78
CA MET A 38 10.20 -5.03 -1.26
C MET A 38 9.44 -4.26 -2.34
N GLU A 39 10.15 -3.60 -3.26
CA GLU A 39 9.52 -2.97 -4.42
C GLU A 39 8.75 -4.02 -5.23
N SER A 40 9.37 -5.18 -5.50
CA SER A 40 8.74 -6.27 -6.28
C SER A 40 7.45 -6.79 -5.62
N LYS A 41 7.43 -6.92 -4.29
CA LYS A 41 6.23 -7.32 -3.53
C LYS A 41 5.10 -6.31 -3.63
N LEU A 42 5.44 -5.02 -3.65
CA LEU A 42 4.46 -3.93 -3.76
C LEU A 42 3.99 -3.72 -5.20
N GLN A 43 4.87 -3.95 -6.19
CA GLN A 43 4.62 -3.72 -7.60
C GLN A 43 3.43 -4.51 -8.15
N ALA A 44 3.19 -5.71 -7.61
CA ALA A 44 2.00 -6.52 -7.94
C ALA A 44 0.66 -5.83 -7.58
N GLY A 45 0.69 -4.86 -6.67
CA GLY A 45 -0.47 -4.08 -6.24
C GLY A 45 -0.57 -2.67 -6.84
N TYR A 46 0.42 -2.24 -7.61
CA TYR A 46 0.48 -0.90 -8.17
C TYR A 46 -0.64 -0.67 -9.19
N GLN A 47 -1.32 0.47 -9.03
CA GLN A 47 -2.31 1.00 -9.94
C GLN A 47 -1.77 2.32 -10.49
N ASP A 48 -1.96 2.53 -11.79
CA ASP A 48 -1.62 3.77 -12.50
C ASP A 48 -0.13 4.18 -12.44
N GLY A 49 0.79 3.21 -12.43
CA GLY A 49 2.23 3.45 -12.54
C GLY A 49 3.06 2.17 -12.37
N PHE A 50 4.34 2.22 -12.75
CA PHE A 50 5.24 1.05 -12.67
C PHE A 50 6.22 1.12 -11.49
N ALA A 51 6.39 2.28 -10.87
CA ALA A 51 7.31 2.49 -9.76
C ALA A 51 6.74 3.43 -8.67
N ALA A 52 7.28 3.32 -7.46
CA ALA A 52 6.81 4.06 -6.28
C ALA A 52 6.77 5.60 -6.44
N PHE A 53 7.59 6.17 -7.33
CA PHE A 53 7.77 7.61 -7.49
C PHE A 53 6.98 8.25 -8.66
N GLU A 54 6.20 7.46 -9.40
CA GLU A 54 5.47 7.93 -10.59
C GLU A 54 4.02 8.37 -10.29
N GLY A 55 3.70 8.72 -9.04
CA GLY A 55 2.32 9.04 -8.63
C GLY A 55 1.39 7.84 -8.53
N CYS A 56 1.95 6.63 -8.67
CA CYS A 56 1.31 5.35 -8.45
C CYS A 56 0.56 5.30 -7.11
N ARG A 57 -0.54 4.54 -7.09
CA ARG A 57 -1.27 4.20 -5.86
C ARG A 57 -1.39 2.68 -5.71
N ILE A 58 -1.41 2.20 -4.48
CA ILE A 58 -1.61 0.79 -4.13
C ILE A 58 -2.82 0.65 -3.24
N ARG A 59 -3.66 -0.37 -3.47
CA ARG A 59 -4.79 -0.68 -2.59
C ARG A 59 -4.29 -1.02 -1.19
N ASN A 60 -4.92 -0.44 -0.17
CA ASN A 60 -4.54 -0.66 1.22
C ASN A 60 -4.59 -2.14 1.62
N LYS A 61 -5.53 -2.93 1.08
CA LYS A 61 -5.56 -4.38 1.26
C LYS A 61 -4.24 -5.08 0.86
N VAL A 62 -3.57 -4.63 -0.21
CA VAL A 62 -2.27 -5.20 -0.62
C VAL A 62 -1.17 -4.74 0.31
N LEU A 63 -1.12 -3.43 0.63
CA LEU A 63 -0.16 -2.87 1.59
C LEU A 63 -0.20 -3.59 2.95
N PHE A 64 -1.39 -3.79 3.51
CA PHE A 64 -1.56 -4.50 4.78
C PHE A 64 -1.15 -5.97 4.69
N GLY A 65 -1.40 -6.62 3.55
CA GLY A 65 -0.92 -7.98 3.29
C GLY A 65 0.61 -8.06 3.32
N VAL A 66 1.31 -7.14 2.65
CA VAL A 66 2.78 -7.07 2.67
C VAL A 66 3.29 -6.77 4.07
N LEU A 67 2.70 -5.80 4.79
CA LEU A 67 3.08 -5.48 6.16
C LEU A 67 2.95 -6.69 7.10
N ALA A 68 1.87 -7.46 6.98
CA ALA A 68 1.68 -8.69 7.75
C ALA A 68 2.71 -9.79 7.40
N GLU A 69 3.19 -9.82 6.15
CA GLU A 69 4.22 -10.79 5.73
C GLU A 69 5.61 -10.42 6.26
N ILE A 70 5.95 -9.14 6.36
CA ILE A 70 7.31 -8.68 6.71
C ILE A 70 7.50 -8.38 8.20
N SER A 71 6.38 -8.22 8.93
CA SER A 71 6.36 -8.20 10.40
C SER A 71 6.67 -9.59 10.96
#